data_AF-A0A2N2XLG6-F1
#
_entry.id   AF-A0A2N2XLG6-F1
#
_cell.length_a   1.000
_cell.length_b   1.000
_cell.length_c   1.000
_cell.angle_alpha   90.00
_cell.angle_beta   90.00
_cell.angle_gamma   90.00
#
_symmetry.space_group_name_H-M   'P 1'
#
loop_
_entity.id
_entity.type
_entity.pdbx_description
1 polymer ?
#
loop_
_entity_poly.entity_id
_entity_poly.type
_entity_poly.pdbx_seq_one_letter_code
_entity_poly.pdbx_strand_id
1 'polypeptide(L)' 'MNLLTIAEKELVQKMDIPVFKAGDTVTVHYKIKEGNKERIQAYRGVVIQRKG' A
#
# COMPACT_ATOMS: atom_id res chain seq x y z
N MET A 1 -16.37 22.29 -7.54
CA MET A 1 -16.14 20.85 -7.31
C MET A 1 -15.03 20.41 -8.24
N ASN A 2 -13.98 19.78 -7.71
CA ASN A 2 -12.81 19.40 -8.49
C ASN A 2 -13.03 18.01 -9.12
N LEU A 3 -13.05 17.93 -10.46
CA LEU A 3 -13.40 16.70 -11.20
C LEU A 3 -12.40 15.57 -10.97
N LEU A 4 -11.13 15.91 -10.73
CA LEU A 4 -10.06 14.96 -10.44
C LEU A 4 -10.34 14.12 -9.19
N THR A 5 -10.86 14.75 -8.13
CA THR A 5 -11.16 14.10 -6.85
C THR A 5 -12.30 13.08 -6.97
N ILE A 6 -13.20 13.25 -7.93
CA ILE A 6 -14.33 12.32 -8.16
C ILE A 6 -13.80 11.06 -8.84
N ALA A 7 -13.00 11.20 -9.90
CA ALA A 7 -12.38 10.08 -10.59
C ALA A 7 -11.43 9.27 -9.68
N GLU A 8 -10.64 9.95 -8.86
CA GLU A 8 -9.76 9.29 -7.88
C GLU A 8 -10.55 8.45 -6.86
N LYS A 9 -11.69 8.96 -6.37
CA LYS A 9 -12.53 8.23 -5.42
C LYS A 9 -13.17 6.97 -6.02
N GLU A 10 -13.47 6.96 -7.31
CA GLU A 10 -14.03 5.78 -7.97
C GLU A 10 -12.97 4.72 -8.27
N LEU A 11 -11.72 5.13 -8.50
CA LEU A 11 -10.61 4.24 -8.85
C LEU A 11 -9.86 3.69 -7.63
N VAL A 12 -9.83 4.44 -6.52
CA VAL A 12 -9.23 3.99 -5.27
C VAL A 12 -10.21 3.04 -4.57
N GLN A 13 -9.98 1.74 -4.73
CA GLN A 13 -10.58 0.75 -3.82
C GLN A 13 -10.24 1.16 -2.38
N LYS A 14 -11.26 1.26 -1.53
CA LYS A 14 -11.08 1.45 -0.08
C LYS A 14 -10.33 0.24 0.47
N MET A 15 -9.01 0.32 0.47
CA MET A 15 -8.16 -0.63 1.17
C MET A 15 -8.15 -0.21 2.64
N ASP A 16 -8.49 -1.13 3.54
CA ASP A 16 -8.35 -0.94 4.99
C ASP A 16 -6.86 -0.94 5.33
N ILE A 17 -6.20 0.20 5.08
CA ILE A 17 -4.80 0.40 5.39
C ILE A 17 -4.72 0.89 6.85
N PRO A 18 -3.96 0.20 7.73
CA PRO A 18 -3.80 0.66 9.11
C PRO A 18 -3.14 2.04 9.14
N VAL A 19 -3.44 2.82 10.17
CA VAL A 19 -2.77 4.11 10.39
C VAL A 19 -1.36 3.84 10.92
N PHE A 20 -0.33 4.28 10.18
CA PHE A 20 1.08 4.20 10.59
C PHE A 20 1.82 5.50 10.22
N LYS A 21 2.98 5.77 10.81
CA LYS A 21 3.79 6.97 10.55
C LYS A 21 5.27 6.63 10.34
N ALA A 22 6.04 7.63 9.94
CA ALA A 22 7.49 7.51 9.92
C ALA A 22 8.02 7.17 11.33
N GLY A 23 8.96 6.24 11.40
CA GLY A 23 9.48 5.65 12.64
C GLY A 23 8.80 4.34 13.06
N ASP A 24 7.60 4.02 12.55
CA ASP A 24 6.93 2.78 12.92
C ASP A 24 7.57 1.57 12.23
N THR A 25 7.59 0.42 12.91
CA THR A 25 7.98 -0.86 12.29
C THR A 25 6.75 -1.54 11.70
N VAL A 26 6.75 -1.75 10.40
CA VAL A 26 5.63 -2.37 9.67
C VAL A 26 6.07 -3.66 8.99
N THR A 27 5.11 -4.56 8.75
CA THR A 27 5.32 -5.76 7.93
C THR A 27 4.44 -5.65 6.68
N VAL A 28 5.07 -5.61 5.51
CA VAL A 28 4.41 -5.48 4.21
C VAL A 28 4.44 -6.83 3.51
N HIS A 29 3.28 -7.31 3.05
CA HIS A 29 3.16 -8.55 2.30
C HIS A 29 3.16 -8.25 0.79
N TYR A 30 4.24 -8.60 0.11
CA TYR A 30 4.35 -8.48 -1.34
C TYR A 30 3.83 -9.74 -2.02
N LYS A 31 2.89 -9.57 -2.95
CA LYS A 31 2.51 -10.64 -3.88
C LYS A 31 3.48 -10.62 -5.06
N ILE A 32 4.33 -11.63 -5.15
CA ILE A 32 5.30 -11.80 -6.23
C ILE A 32 4.74 -12.84 -7.21
N LYS A 33 4.67 -12.46 -8.48
CA LYS A 33 4.24 -13.33 -9.58
C LYS A 33 5.37 -13.50 -10.58
N GLU A 34 5.87 -14.73 -10.71
CA GLU A 34 6.94 -15.12 -11.62
C GLU A 34 6.36 -16.15 -12.60
N GLY A 35 5.89 -15.67 -13.76
CA GLY A 35 5.16 -16.51 -14.73
C GLY A 35 3.87 -17.08 -14.14
N ASN A 36 3.82 -18.40 -14.01
CA ASN A 36 2.67 -19.13 -13.43
C ASN A 36 2.76 -19.34 -11.92
N LYS A 37 3.88 -18.98 -11.28
CA LYS A 37 4.07 -19.15 -9.83
C LYS A 37 3.74 -17.85 -9.11
N GLU A 38 2.89 -17.94 -8.10
CA GLU A 38 2.57 -16.84 -7.20
C GLU A 38 3.04 -17.18 -5.78
N ARG A 39 3.70 -16.22 -5.12
CA ARG A 39 4.09 -16.32 -3.71
C ARG A 39 3.83 -15.02 -2.99
N ILE A 40 3.59 -15.10 -1.69
CA ILE A 40 3.52 -13.94 -0.80
C ILE A 40 4.81 -13.89 0.00
N GLN A 41 5.50 -12.75 -0.05
CA GLN A 41 6.72 -12.52 0.71
C GLN A 41 6.49 -11.37 1.69
N ALA A 42 6.70 -11.63 2.99
CA ALA A 42 6.65 -10.62 4.02
C ALA A 42 8.00 -9.88 4.12
N TYR A 43 7.95 -8.56 4.17
CA TYR A 43 9.09 -7.69 4.45
C TYR A 43 8.81 -6.85 5.68
N ARG A 44 9.69 -6.92 6.68
CA ARG A 44 9.57 -6.15 7.92
C ARG A 44 10.65 -5.08 7.97
N GLY A 45 10.26 -3.84 8.29
CA GLY A 45 11.20 -2.73 8.38
C GLY A 45 10.60 -1.49 9.02
N VAL A 46 11.45 -0.49 9.24
CA VAL A 46 11.04 0.82 9.76
C VAL A 46 10.60 1.72 8.60
N VAL A 47 9.48 2.41 8.77
CA VAL A 47 9.00 3.40 7.81
C VAL A 47 9.87 4.65 7.91
N ILE A 48 10.63 4.96 6.87
CA ILE A 48 11.53 6.13 6.86
C ILE A 48 10.75 7.41 6.55
N GLN A 49 9.81 7.34 5.61
CA GLN A 49 9.03 8.49 5.16
C GLN A 49 7.69 8.04 4.59
N ARG A 50 6.66 8.88 4.73
CA ARG A 50 5.42 8.81 3.94
C ARG A 50 5.33 10.06 3.07
N LYS A 51 5.06 9.89 1.77
CA LYS A 51 4.78 11.00 0.85
C LYS A 51 3.28 11.05 0.62
N GLY A 52 2.67 12.16 1.01
CA GLY A 52 1.26 12.49 0.77
C GLY A 52 1.12 13.52 -0.33
#